data_AF-A0A7X8VT22-F1
#
_entry.id   AF-A0A7X8VT22-F1
#
_cell.length_a   1.000
_cell.length_b   1.000
_cell.length_c   1.000
_cell.angle_alpha   90.00
_cell.angle_beta   90.00
_cell.angle_gamma   90.00
#
_symmetry.space_group_name_H-M   'P 1'
#
loop_
_entity.id
_entity.type
_entity.pdbx_description
1 polymer ?
#
loop_
_entity_poly.entity_id
_entity_poly.type
_entity_poly.pdbx_seq_one_letter_code
_entity_poly.pdbx_strand_id
1 'polypeptide(L)'
;MEFVRRGKAPVNPEKWGTYADLMRQCNVPEWYIWSCSKIKYMFPKAHATAYVLMAMRIAWFKLYKPIYFYSGYFSKRSDSFDVDAFYQGEEGIKRRMEEVSGKGTSATDKEKNLLTVLELALEMYKRGFSFRPIDINRSHAVDFLVEPDKKSLLLPFIVVDSLGLTCANSIVEARSEKPFISKQDIKTRTKLTKTLFDRLEDLGVFDGMIENDQISLFDL
;
A
#
# COMPACT_ATOMS: atom_id res chain seq x y z
N MET A 1 6.36 -38.12 -1.24
CA MET A 1 5.76 -36.76 -1.30
C MET A 1 5.81 -36.03 0.04
N GLU A 2 5.19 -36.54 1.11
CA GLU A 2 5.19 -35.88 2.45
C GLU A 2 6.57 -35.54 3.01
N PHE A 3 7.54 -36.44 2.84
CA PHE A 3 8.92 -36.25 3.29
C PHE A 3 9.60 -35.08 2.57
N VAL A 4 9.43 -35.02 1.25
CA VAL A 4 10.03 -34.02 0.36
C VAL A 4 9.39 -32.64 0.54
N ARG A 5 8.06 -32.54 0.59
CA ARG A 5 7.37 -31.23 0.68
C ARG A 5 7.68 -30.45 1.96
N ARG A 6 8.14 -31.13 3.00
CA ARG A 6 8.54 -30.56 4.31
C ARG A 6 10.05 -30.33 4.41
N GLY A 7 10.78 -30.42 3.30
CA GLY A 7 12.22 -30.16 3.29
C GLY A 7 13.07 -31.20 4.01
N LYS A 8 12.57 -32.41 4.27
CA LYS A 8 13.30 -33.41 5.05
C LYS A 8 14.37 -34.14 4.24
N ALA A 9 14.28 -34.17 2.91
CA ALA A 9 15.27 -34.82 2.05
C ALA A 9 16.68 -34.22 2.18
N PRO A 10 16.89 -32.90 2.11
CA PRO A 10 18.22 -32.31 2.30
C PRO A 10 18.73 -32.41 3.74
N VAL A 11 17.84 -32.51 4.73
CA VAL A 11 18.20 -32.57 6.16
C VAL A 11 18.52 -34.00 6.62
N ASN A 12 17.87 -35.01 6.02
CA ASN A 12 18.01 -36.42 6.39
C ASN A 12 18.42 -37.26 5.18
N PRO A 13 19.70 -37.17 4.73
CA PRO A 13 20.18 -37.81 3.51
C PRO A 13 20.13 -39.35 3.55
N GLU A 14 20.37 -39.97 4.71
CA GLU A 14 20.28 -41.42 4.89
C GLU A 14 18.86 -41.94 4.60
N LYS A 15 17.86 -41.32 5.24
CA LYS A 15 16.46 -41.65 5.03
C LYS A 15 15.97 -41.26 3.63
N TRP A 16 16.54 -40.24 3.02
CA TRP A 16 16.29 -39.92 1.61
C TRP A 16 16.82 -41.01 0.69
N GLY A 17 18.00 -41.58 0.97
CA GLY A 17 18.63 -42.65 0.20
C GLY A 17 17.71 -43.86 0.02
N THR A 18 17.03 -44.29 1.08
CA THR A 18 16.09 -45.42 0.99
C THR A 18 14.91 -45.16 0.04
N TYR A 19 14.37 -43.93 0.03
CA TYR A 19 13.34 -43.54 -0.92
C TYR A 19 13.88 -43.39 -2.35
N ALA A 20 15.11 -42.85 -2.50
CA ALA A 20 15.77 -42.70 -3.78
C ALA A 20 16.04 -44.06 -4.44
N ASP A 21 16.50 -45.06 -3.69
CA ASP A 21 16.76 -46.40 -4.22
C ASP A 21 15.46 -47.10 -4.66
N LEU A 22 14.37 -46.95 -3.89
CA LEU A 22 13.06 -47.43 -4.33
C LEU A 22 12.60 -46.74 -5.62
N MET A 23 12.81 -45.42 -5.73
CA MET A 23 12.52 -44.68 -6.96
C MET A 23 13.34 -45.18 -8.16
N ARG A 24 14.63 -45.49 -7.97
CA ARG A 24 15.49 -46.10 -9.00
C ARG A 24 14.99 -47.47 -9.46
N GLN A 25 14.60 -48.33 -8.52
CA GLN A 25 14.04 -49.65 -8.82
C GLN A 25 12.76 -49.55 -9.66
N CYS A 26 11.98 -48.48 -9.48
CA CYS A 26 10.81 -48.18 -10.30
C CYS A 26 11.13 -47.39 -11.58
N ASN A 27 12.40 -47.33 -12.01
CA ASN A 27 12.87 -46.61 -13.20
C ASN A 27 12.52 -45.10 -13.19
N VAL A 28 12.43 -44.48 -12.01
CA VAL A 28 12.29 -43.01 -11.92
C VAL A 28 13.62 -42.36 -12.34
N PRO A 29 13.61 -41.39 -13.26
CA PRO A 29 14.85 -40.74 -13.72
C PRO A 29 15.65 -40.06 -12.59
N GLU A 30 16.98 -40.16 -12.66
CA GLU A 30 17.88 -39.54 -11.65
C GLU A 30 17.67 -38.04 -11.50
N TRP A 31 17.33 -37.31 -12.56
CA TRP A 31 17.08 -35.87 -12.45
C TRP A 31 15.87 -35.56 -11.54
N TYR A 32 14.85 -36.41 -11.51
CA TYR A 32 13.66 -36.22 -10.68
C TYR A 32 13.97 -36.54 -9.21
N ILE A 33 14.76 -37.60 -8.98
CA ILE A 33 15.28 -37.96 -7.66
C ILE A 33 16.14 -36.81 -7.12
N TRP A 34 17.09 -36.33 -7.91
CA TRP A 34 17.90 -35.16 -7.58
C TRP A 34 17.02 -33.94 -7.28
N SER A 35 16.01 -33.63 -8.11
CA SER A 35 15.10 -32.52 -7.88
C SER A 35 14.38 -32.62 -6.53
N CYS A 36 13.83 -33.80 -6.21
CA CYS A 36 13.19 -34.06 -4.91
C CYS A 36 14.14 -33.84 -3.72
N SER A 37 15.43 -34.12 -3.88
CA SER A 37 16.42 -33.92 -2.82
C SER A 37 16.68 -32.44 -2.49
N LYS A 38 16.34 -31.52 -3.41
CA LYS A 38 16.60 -30.07 -3.27
C LYS A 38 15.43 -29.29 -2.68
N ILE A 39 14.23 -29.86 -2.71
CA ILE A 39 13.02 -29.17 -2.26
C ILE A 39 13.10 -28.92 -0.74
N LYS A 40 13.07 -27.64 -0.34
CA LYS A 40 12.99 -27.20 1.07
C LYS A 40 11.55 -27.05 1.55
N TYR A 41 10.64 -26.68 0.66
CA TYR A 41 9.22 -26.54 0.93
C TYR A 41 8.44 -26.66 -0.38
N MET A 42 7.25 -27.26 -0.35
CA MET A 42 6.37 -27.36 -1.52
C MET A 42 4.90 -27.24 -1.12
N PHE A 43 4.16 -26.38 -1.83
CA PHE A 43 2.73 -26.18 -1.59
C PHE A 43 1.89 -27.39 -2.02
N PRO A 44 0.82 -27.74 -1.29
CA PRO A 44 -0.19 -28.64 -1.79
C PRO A 44 -1.00 -27.96 -2.91
N LYS A 45 -1.46 -28.76 -3.89
CA LYS A 45 -2.21 -28.25 -5.06
C LYS A 45 -3.41 -27.39 -4.69
N ALA A 46 -4.15 -27.76 -3.63
CA ALA A 46 -5.32 -26.99 -3.18
C ALA A 46 -4.95 -25.57 -2.74
N HIS A 47 -3.83 -25.39 -2.03
CA HIS A 47 -3.35 -24.08 -1.60
C HIS A 47 -2.95 -23.22 -2.81
N ALA A 48 -2.16 -23.77 -3.73
CA ALA A 48 -1.78 -23.07 -4.96
C ALA A 48 -3.02 -22.66 -5.78
N THR A 49 -4.01 -23.56 -5.89
CA THR A 49 -5.26 -23.29 -6.63
C THR A 49 -6.05 -22.15 -5.98
N ALA A 50 -6.18 -22.13 -4.65
CA ALA A 50 -6.89 -21.08 -3.94
C ALA A 50 -6.22 -19.70 -4.13
N TYR A 51 -4.88 -19.64 -4.03
CA TYR A 51 -4.14 -18.40 -4.23
C TYR A 51 -4.24 -17.89 -5.67
N VAL A 52 -4.10 -18.79 -6.66
CA VAL A 52 -4.24 -18.44 -8.07
C VAL A 52 -5.66 -17.95 -8.37
N LEU A 53 -6.70 -18.59 -7.80
CA LEU A 53 -8.08 -18.14 -7.98
C LEU A 53 -8.29 -16.71 -7.44
N MET A 54 -7.73 -16.38 -6.27
CA MET A 54 -7.81 -15.01 -5.73
C MET A 54 -7.01 -14.02 -6.59
N ALA A 55 -5.82 -14.41 -7.05
CA ALA A 55 -5.00 -13.59 -7.93
C ALA A 55 -5.73 -13.28 -9.25
N MET A 56 -6.41 -14.27 -9.85
CA MET A 56 -7.21 -14.08 -11.07
C MET A 56 -8.39 -13.12 -10.85
N ARG A 57 -9.07 -13.20 -9.70
CA ARG A 57 -10.14 -12.26 -9.35
C ARG A 57 -9.60 -10.83 -9.24
N ILE A 58 -8.47 -10.63 -8.56
CA ILE A 58 -7.82 -9.31 -8.43
C ILE A 58 -7.33 -8.80 -9.79
N ALA A 59 -6.71 -9.67 -10.60
CA ALA A 59 -6.22 -9.34 -11.93
C ALA A 59 -7.34 -8.86 -12.87
N TRP A 60 -8.54 -9.44 -12.75
CA TRP A 60 -9.71 -8.96 -13.50
C TRP A 60 -10.00 -7.49 -13.20
N PHE A 61 -9.98 -7.06 -11.93
CA PHE A 61 -10.14 -5.64 -11.59
C PHE A 61 -8.97 -4.79 -12.09
N LYS A 62 -7.73 -5.27 -11.95
CA LYS A 62 -6.55 -4.56 -12.44
C LYS A 62 -6.66 -4.27 -13.95
N LEU A 63 -7.18 -5.22 -14.72
CA LEU A 63 -7.37 -5.06 -16.17
C LEU A 63 -8.60 -4.23 -16.52
N TYR A 64 -9.79 -4.63 -16.08
CA TYR A 64 -11.07 -4.10 -16.56
C TYR A 64 -11.64 -2.95 -15.71
N LYS A 65 -11.21 -2.80 -14.46
CA LYS A 65 -11.68 -1.79 -13.49
C LYS A 65 -10.50 -1.17 -12.72
N PRO A 66 -9.48 -0.65 -13.42
CA PRO A 66 -8.18 -0.30 -12.85
C PRO A 66 -8.25 0.69 -11.67
N ILE A 67 -9.05 1.75 -11.76
CA ILE A 67 -9.14 2.75 -10.68
C ILE A 67 -9.63 2.13 -9.35
N TYR A 68 -10.52 1.14 -9.41
CA TYR A 68 -11.01 0.41 -8.25
C TYR A 68 -9.98 -0.59 -7.71
N PHE A 69 -9.16 -1.18 -8.61
CA PHE A 69 -8.00 -1.96 -8.19
C PHE A 69 -7.00 -1.10 -7.42
N TYR A 70 -6.65 0.08 -7.94
CA TYR A 70 -5.71 0.99 -7.27
C TYR A 70 -6.27 1.49 -5.93
N SER A 71 -7.53 1.93 -5.90
CA SER A 71 -8.22 2.30 -4.65
C SER A 71 -8.15 1.17 -3.62
N GLY A 72 -8.53 -0.06 -4.00
CA GLY A 72 -8.48 -1.22 -3.10
C GLY A 72 -7.06 -1.59 -2.65
N TYR A 73 -6.08 -1.52 -3.57
CA TYR A 73 -4.68 -1.80 -3.25
C TYR A 73 -4.12 -0.81 -2.23
N PHE A 74 -4.20 0.50 -2.52
CA PHE A 74 -3.64 1.54 -1.66
C PHE A 74 -4.38 1.62 -0.32
N SER A 75 -5.67 1.31 -0.27
CA SER A 75 -6.44 1.38 0.98
C SER A 75 -6.22 0.20 1.92
N LYS A 76 -5.94 -1.00 1.40
CA LYS A 76 -5.98 -2.25 2.20
C LYS A 76 -4.68 -3.03 2.26
N ARG A 77 -3.75 -2.81 1.32
CA ARG A 77 -2.56 -3.64 1.18
C ARG A 77 -1.25 -2.95 1.56
N SER A 78 -1.26 -1.62 1.61
CA SER A 78 -0.09 -0.82 1.98
C SER A 78 -0.36 0.05 3.20
N ASP A 79 0.68 0.24 4.00
CA ASP A 79 0.79 1.22 5.09
C ASP A 79 2.01 2.15 4.92
N SER A 80 2.77 1.97 3.85
CA SER A 80 4.05 2.65 3.60
C SER A 80 3.87 3.64 2.45
N PHE A 81 3.63 4.90 2.78
CA PHE A 81 3.34 5.97 1.82
C PHE A 81 4.37 7.09 1.89
N ASP A 82 4.41 7.88 0.81
CA ASP A 82 5.17 9.11 0.71
C ASP A 82 4.26 10.17 0.08
N VAL A 83 3.67 11.00 0.96
CA VAL A 83 2.69 12.01 0.54
C VAL A 83 3.31 13.05 -0.40
N ASP A 84 4.57 13.42 -0.20
CA ASP A 84 5.25 14.40 -1.05
C ASP A 84 5.43 13.84 -2.46
N ALA A 85 5.86 12.58 -2.58
CA ALA A 85 5.98 11.91 -3.86
C ALA A 85 4.63 11.87 -4.61
N PHE A 86 3.52 11.60 -3.90
CA PHE A 86 2.20 11.58 -4.51
C PHE A 86 1.72 12.97 -4.95
N TYR A 87 1.99 14.01 -4.17
CA TYR A 87 1.66 15.41 -4.51
C TYR A 87 2.43 15.91 -5.72
N GLN A 88 3.69 15.48 -5.88
CA GLN A 88 4.53 15.83 -7.01
C GLN A 88 4.28 15.00 -8.27
N GLY A 89 3.36 14.03 -8.19
CA GLY A 89 2.93 13.22 -9.33
C GLY A 89 4.02 12.29 -9.87
N GLU A 90 3.98 12.04 -11.18
CA GLU A 90 4.83 11.05 -11.83
C GLU A 90 6.34 11.27 -11.57
N GLU A 91 6.81 12.51 -11.69
CA GLU A 91 8.23 12.83 -11.52
C GLU A 91 8.68 12.72 -10.06
N GLY A 92 7.82 13.10 -9.11
CA GLY A 92 8.06 12.89 -7.68
C GLY A 92 8.19 11.42 -7.33
N ILE A 93 7.28 10.59 -7.86
CA ILE A 93 7.30 9.14 -7.67
C ILE A 93 8.58 8.53 -8.23
N LYS A 94 8.97 8.84 -9.47
CA LYS A 94 10.20 8.31 -10.07
C LYS A 94 11.44 8.68 -9.27
N ARG A 95 11.57 9.96 -8.90
CA ARG A 95 12.71 10.42 -8.11
C ARG A 95 12.80 9.67 -6.78
N ARG A 96 11.66 9.49 -6.11
CA ARG A 96 11.63 8.74 -4.85
C ARG A 96 12.00 7.26 -5.02
N MET A 97 11.57 6.64 -6.12
CA MET A 97 11.97 5.27 -6.46
C MET A 97 13.48 5.15 -6.69
N GLU A 98 14.09 6.12 -7.37
CA GLU A 98 15.54 6.18 -7.61
C GLU A 98 16.31 6.34 -6.30
N GLU A 99 15.87 7.23 -5.41
CA GLU A 99 16.47 7.43 -4.08
C GLU A 99 16.47 6.15 -3.25
N VAL A 100 15.34 5.44 -3.20
CA VAL A 100 15.21 4.19 -2.44
C VAL A 100 16.04 3.08 -3.08
N SER A 101 16.01 2.97 -4.41
CA SER A 101 16.76 1.96 -5.15
C SER A 101 18.27 2.17 -5.07
N GLY A 102 18.73 3.42 -5.05
CA GLY A 102 20.14 3.81 -4.88
C GLY A 102 20.74 3.38 -3.54
N LYS A 103 19.92 3.11 -2.51
CA LYS A 103 20.39 2.58 -1.23
C LYS A 103 20.75 1.10 -1.27
N GLY A 104 20.30 0.35 -2.29
CA GLY A 104 20.58 -1.07 -2.44
C GLY A 104 20.27 -1.87 -1.17
N THR A 105 21.27 -2.59 -0.64
CA THR A 105 21.13 -3.41 0.57
C THR A 105 20.93 -2.60 1.85
N SER A 106 21.21 -1.29 1.83
CA SER A 106 21.06 -0.39 2.98
C SER A 106 19.63 0.16 3.12
N ALA A 107 18.73 -0.15 2.18
CA ALA A 107 17.32 0.24 2.28
C ALA A 107 16.64 -0.51 3.44
N THR A 108 15.91 0.24 4.26
CA THR A 108 15.09 -0.31 5.35
C THR A 108 13.90 -1.10 4.80
N ASP A 109 13.30 -1.96 5.61
CA ASP A 109 12.13 -2.73 5.18
C ASP A 109 10.92 -1.84 4.88
N LYS A 110 10.74 -0.73 5.60
CA LYS A 110 9.73 0.31 5.29
C LYS A 110 9.97 0.90 3.90
N GLU A 111 11.22 1.16 3.53
CA GLU A 111 11.57 1.70 2.21
C GLU A 111 11.38 0.68 1.09
N LYS A 112 11.71 -0.60 1.31
CA LYS A 112 11.42 -1.66 0.33
C LYS A 112 9.91 -1.82 0.10
N ASN A 113 9.12 -1.73 1.17
CA ASN A 113 7.66 -1.73 1.07
C ASN A 113 7.16 -0.49 0.31
N LEU A 114 7.69 0.70 0.64
CA LEU A 114 7.39 1.93 -0.09
C LEU A 114 7.73 1.82 -1.58
N LEU A 115 8.86 1.21 -1.95
CA LEU A 115 9.23 1.02 -3.35
C LEU A 115 8.16 0.24 -4.12
N THR A 116 7.63 -0.84 -3.52
CA THR A 116 6.53 -1.63 -4.13
C THR A 116 5.27 -0.76 -4.33
N VAL A 117 4.99 0.17 -3.43
CA VAL A 117 3.84 1.09 -3.52
C VAL A 117 4.06 2.12 -4.61
N LEU A 118 5.27 2.67 -4.71
CA LEU A 118 5.65 3.63 -5.73
C LEU A 118 5.64 3.02 -7.14
N GLU A 119 6.01 1.74 -7.29
CA GLU A 119 5.87 1.02 -8.57
C GLU A 119 4.42 0.96 -9.05
N LEU A 120 3.47 0.66 -8.15
CA LEU A 120 2.04 0.68 -8.48
C LEU A 120 1.51 2.09 -8.72
N ALA A 121 2.00 3.08 -7.97
CA ALA A 121 1.65 4.48 -8.19
C ALA A 121 2.12 4.94 -9.59
N LEU A 122 3.36 4.62 -9.97
CA LEU A 122 3.89 4.91 -11.30
C LEU A 122 3.09 4.20 -12.40
N GLU A 123 2.76 2.92 -12.21
CA GLU A 123 1.88 2.17 -13.13
C GLU A 123 0.52 2.87 -13.27
N MET A 124 -0.08 3.33 -12.17
CA MET A 124 -1.34 4.06 -12.16
C MET A 124 -1.24 5.33 -13.01
N TYR A 125 -0.20 6.14 -12.83
CA TYR A 125 0.06 7.34 -13.65
C TYR A 125 0.26 7.00 -15.12
N LYS A 126 1.05 5.96 -15.44
CA LYS A 126 1.27 5.51 -16.82
C LYS A 126 0.01 5.01 -17.52
N ARG A 127 -1.01 4.61 -16.76
CA ARG A 127 -2.33 4.23 -17.30
C ARG A 127 -3.32 5.39 -17.38
N GLY A 128 -2.88 6.62 -17.12
CA GLY A 128 -3.70 7.83 -17.26
C GLY A 128 -4.59 8.14 -16.05
N PHE A 129 -4.26 7.59 -14.87
CA PHE A 129 -4.90 7.92 -13.60
C PHE A 129 -3.99 8.83 -12.78
N SER A 130 -4.50 9.44 -11.71
CA SER A 130 -3.70 10.33 -10.86
C SER A 130 -4.15 10.32 -9.39
N PHE A 131 -3.37 10.95 -8.52
CA PHE A 131 -3.83 11.30 -7.18
C PHE A 131 -4.41 12.71 -7.15
N ARG A 132 -5.38 12.94 -6.27
CA ARG A 132 -5.81 14.27 -5.84
C ARG A 132 -5.24 14.56 -4.45
N PRO A 133 -4.79 15.80 -4.18
CA PRO A 133 -4.38 16.25 -2.86
C PRO A 133 -5.43 15.95 -1.79
N ILE A 134 -4.99 15.85 -0.54
CA ILE A 134 -5.87 15.70 0.61
C ILE A 134 -6.86 16.87 0.66
N ASP A 135 -8.13 16.55 0.84
CA ASP A 135 -9.23 17.51 0.97
C ASP A 135 -9.81 17.38 2.38
N ILE A 136 -9.73 18.47 3.16
CA ILE A 136 -10.20 18.50 4.55
C ILE A 136 -11.69 18.14 4.70
N ASN A 137 -12.50 18.32 3.66
CA ASN A 137 -13.93 18.06 3.66
C ASN A 137 -14.30 16.69 3.07
N ARG A 138 -13.40 16.05 2.30
CA ARG A 138 -13.75 14.84 1.52
C ARG A 138 -12.84 13.65 1.78
N SER A 139 -11.56 13.87 2.08
CA SER A 139 -10.59 12.78 2.27
C SER A 139 -10.99 11.85 3.40
N HIS A 140 -10.91 10.54 3.18
CA HIS A 140 -11.18 9.56 4.22
C HIS A 140 -10.01 9.46 5.22
N ALA A 141 -10.22 8.79 6.36
CA ALA A 141 -9.15 8.54 7.31
C ALA A 141 -8.06 7.65 6.70
N VAL A 142 -8.46 6.54 6.05
CA VAL A 142 -7.53 5.50 5.55
C VAL A 142 -7.74 5.07 4.11
N ASP A 143 -8.90 5.36 3.53
CA ASP A 143 -9.28 4.78 2.24
C ASP A 143 -9.05 5.80 1.12
N PHE A 144 -8.37 5.37 0.05
CA PHE A 144 -8.18 6.14 -1.16
C PHE A 144 -9.49 6.14 -1.95
N LEU A 145 -10.21 7.26 -1.91
CA LEU A 145 -11.54 7.37 -2.52
C LEU A 145 -11.43 7.59 -4.03
N VAL A 146 -12.28 6.91 -4.81
CA VAL A 146 -12.39 7.15 -6.26
C VAL A 146 -13.16 8.44 -6.48
N GLU A 147 -12.54 9.40 -7.16
CA GLU A 147 -13.18 10.67 -7.48
C GLU A 147 -14.29 10.52 -8.54
N PRO A 148 -15.23 11.48 -8.63
CA PRO A 148 -16.31 11.45 -9.62
C PRO A 148 -15.84 11.35 -11.08
N ASP A 149 -14.64 11.84 -11.37
CA ASP A 149 -14.01 11.74 -12.70
C ASP A 149 -13.61 10.30 -13.09
N LYS A 150 -13.66 9.36 -12.13
CA LYS A 150 -13.22 7.95 -12.26
C LYS A 150 -11.80 7.80 -12.80
N LYS A 151 -10.99 8.84 -12.66
CA LYS A 151 -9.60 8.93 -13.12
C LYS A 151 -8.64 9.25 -12.00
N SER A 152 -9.12 9.78 -10.89
CA SER A 152 -8.26 10.15 -9.77
C SER A 152 -8.67 9.52 -8.45
N LEU A 153 -7.67 9.34 -7.59
CA LEU A 153 -7.85 8.87 -6.22
C LEU A 153 -7.58 10.02 -5.24
N LEU A 154 -8.56 10.32 -4.40
CA LEU A 154 -8.40 11.26 -3.31
C LEU A 154 -7.57 10.64 -2.19
N LEU A 155 -6.47 11.32 -1.84
CA LEU A 155 -5.56 10.86 -0.79
C LEU A 155 -6.24 10.90 0.59
N PRO A 156 -6.16 9.82 1.39
CA PRO A 156 -6.64 9.82 2.77
C PRO A 156 -5.62 10.46 3.73
N PHE A 157 -6.02 10.77 4.96
CA PHE A 157 -5.12 11.40 5.94
C PHE A 157 -3.96 10.47 6.38
N ILE A 158 -4.14 9.14 6.40
CA ILE A 158 -3.13 8.17 6.84
C ILE A 158 -1.85 8.18 5.98
N VAL A 159 -1.85 8.80 4.80
CA VAL A 159 -0.66 8.90 3.95
C VAL A 159 0.37 9.90 4.49
N VAL A 160 -0.05 10.80 5.38
CA VAL A 160 0.84 11.76 6.03
C VAL A 160 1.65 11.02 7.09
N ASP A 161 2.98 11.03 6.96
CA ASP A 161 3.85 10.33 7.89
C ASP A 161 3.63 10.82 9.33
N SER A 162 3.66 9.89 10.27
CA SER A 162 3.32 10.12 11.69
C SER A 162 1.86 10.52 12.00
N LEU A 163 0.99 10.70 11.01
CA LEU A 163 -0.44 10.89 11.22
C LEU A 163 -1.13 9.52 11.38
N GLY A 164 -1.25 9.06 12.62
CA GLY A 164 -1.86 7.77 12.94
C GLY A 164 -3.39 7.75 12.81
N LEU A 165 -3.96 6.53 12.81
CA LEU A 165 -5.40 6.29 12.64
C LEU A 165 -6.29 7.09 13.60
N THR A 166 -5.90 7.23 14.86
CA THR A 166 -6.66 8.01 15.85
C THR A 166 -6.79 9.48 15.46
N CYS A 167 -5.72 10.07 14.92
CA CYS A 167 -5.72 11.45 14.48
C CYS A 167 -6.55 11.60 13.19
N ALA A 168 -6.33 10.70 12.22
CA ALA A 168 -7.10 10.65 10.98
C ALA A 168 -8.61 10.55 11.23
N ASN A 169 -9.05 9.64 12.10
CA ASN A 169 -10.45 9.47 12.46
C ASN A 169 -11.01 10.71 13.16
N SER A 170 -10.24 11.36 14.06
CA SER A 170 -10.72 12.57 14.75
C SER A 170 -11.09 13.70 13.78
N ILE A 171 -10.38 13.82 12.64
CA ILE A 171 -10.70 14.80 11.60
C ILE A 171 -12.03 14.45 10.94
N VAL A 172 -12.21 13.18 10.55
CA VAL A 172 -13.43 12.69 9.90
C VAL A 172 -14.65 12.80 10.81
N GLU A 173 -14.50 12.41 12.08
CA GLU A 173 -15.54 12.48 13.11
C GLU A 173 -15.97 13.93 13.35
N ALA A 174 -15.00 14.83 13.62
CA ALA A 174 -15.28 16.25 13.82
C ALA A 174 -16.06 16.80 12.62
N ARG A 175 -15.53 16.64 11.40
CA ARG A 175 -16.19 17.08 10.16
C ARG A 175 -17.63 16.58 10.01
N SER A 176 -17.89 15.34 10.43
CA SER A 176 -19.22 14.71 10.30
C SER A 176 -20.25 15.32 11.25
N GLU A 177 -19.81 15.87 12.39
CA GLU A 177 -20.68 16.58 13.33
C GLU A 177 -21.10 17.96 12.77
N LYS A 178 -20.13 18.72 12.24
CA LYS A 178 -20.36 20.00 11.57
C LYS A 178 -19.19 20.36 10.65
N PRO A 179 -19.41 21.08 9.53
CA PRO A 179 -18.32 21.58 8.69
C PRO A 179 -17.30 22.41 9.49
N PHE A 180 -16.04 22.41 9.03
CA PHE A 180 -15.03 23.29 9.61
C PHE A 180 -15.21 24.71 9.07
N ILE A 181 -15.16 25.70 9.96
CA ILE A 181 -15.33 27.12 9.59
C ILE A 181 -14.03 27.91 9.56
N SER A 182 -13.00 27.45 10.27
CA SER A 182 -11.68 28.09 10.34
C SER A 182 -10.57 27.09 10.66
N LYS A 183 -9.32 27.52 10.50
CA LYS A 183 -8.15 26.76 10.96
C LYS A 183 -8.16 26.56 12.48
N GLN A 184 -8.61 27.55 13.25
CA GLN A 184 -8.76 27.45 14.70
C GLN A 184 -9.81 26.41 15.12
N ASP A 185 -10.92 26.30 14.39
CA ASP A 185 -11.97 25.31 14.62
C ASP A 185 -11.43 23.88 14.41
N ILE A 186 -10.59 23.67 13.38
CA ILE A 186 -9.89 22.39 13.17
C ILE A 186 -8.97 22.05 14.34
N LYS A 187 -8.14 23.01 14.78
CA LYS A 187 -7.22 22.81 15.93
C LYS A 187 -7.97 22.44 17.21
N THR A 188 -9.15 23.02 17.41
CA THR A 188 -9.93 22.84 18.64
C THR A 188 -10.69 21.50 18.66
N ARG A 189 -11.15 21.03 17.50
CA ARG A 189 -12.04 19.85 17.39
C ARG A 189 -11.33 18.55 17.02
N THR A 190 -10.11 18.63 16.51
CA THR A 190 -9.36 17.44 16.08
C THR A 190 -8.23 17.14 17.06
N LYS A 191 -7.68 15.92 16.98
CA LYS A 191 -6.52 15.50 17.78
C LYS A 191 -5.20 15.79 17.05
N LEU A 192 -5.18 16.82 16.20
CA LEU A 192 -3.96 17.23 15.50
C LEU A 192 -2.99 17.87 16.50
N THR A 193 -1.77 17.35 16.55
CA THR A 193 -0.67 18.04 17.22
C THR A 193 -0.26 19.24 16.38
N LYS A 194 0.45 20.22 16.98
CA LYS A 194 0.98 21.36 16.24
C LYS A 194 1.78 20.94 15.01
N THR A 195 2.68 19.97 15.15
CA THR A 195 3.49 19.45 14.04
C THR A 195 2.67 18.85 12.91
N LEU A 196 1.61 18.08 13.22
CA LEU A 196 0.74 17.51 12.19
C LEU A 196 -0.15 18.56 11.54
N PHE A 197 -0.59 19.55 12.31
CA PHE A 197 -1.33 20.69 11.78
C PHE A 197 -0.47 21.48 10.78
N ASP A 198 0.72 21.90 11.19
CA ASP A 198 1.66 22.64 10.36
C ASP A 198 2.00 21.82 9.10
N ARG A 199 2.15 20.49 9.22
CA ARG A 199 2.39 19.62 8.07
C ARG A 199 1.23 19.56 7.08
N LEU A 200 -0.03 19.53 7.54
CA LEU A 200 -1.20 19.58 6.67
C LEU A 200 -1.34 20.96 6.01
N GLU A 201 -0.96 22.02 6.72
CA GLU A 201 -0.90 23.39 6.20
C GLU A 201 0.15 23.52 5.08
N ASP A 202 1.36 22.97 5.27
CA ASP A 202 2.40 22.92 4.23
C ASP A 202 1.96 22.15 2.97
N LEU A 203 1.06 21.17 3.14
CA LEU A 203 0.46 20.41 2.05
C LEU A 203 -0.77 21.12 1.44
N GLY A 204 -1.06 22.37 1.83
CA GLY A 204 -2.16 23.17 1.30
C GLY A 204 -3.56 22.64 1.66
N VAL A 205 -3.69 21.76 2.67
CA VAL A 205 -4.97 21.13 3.03
C VAL A 205 -5.98 22.15 3.58
N PHE A 206 -5.50 23.28 4.08
CA PHE A 206 -6.32 24.35 4.66
C PHE A 206 -6.40 25.59 3.76
N ASP A 207 -6.00 25.48 2.49
CA ASP A 207 -6.03 26.60 1.54
C ASP A 207 -7.45 27.14 1.37
N GLY A 208 -7.59 28.47 1.45
CA GLY A 208 -8.88 29.16 1.37
C GLY A 208 -9.69 29.19 2.68
N MET A 209 -9.20 28.60 3.78
CA MET A 209 -9.82 28.73 5.10
C MET A 209 -9.36 30.00 5.82
N ILE A 210 -10.27 30.64 6.56
CA ILE A 210 -9.93 31.76 7.45
C ILE A 210 -9.20 31.25 8.71
N GLU A 211 -8.38 32.11 9.33
CA GLU A 211 -7.60 31.76 10.52
C GLU A 211 -8.49 31.52 11.75
N ASN A 212 -9.43 32.43 12.01
CA ASN A 212 -10.25 32.46 13.22
C ASN A 212 -11.74 32.55 12.89
N ASP A 213 -12.60 32.16 13.84
CA ASP A 213 -14.06 32.14 13.70
C ASP A 213 -14.71 33.54 13.67
N GLN A 214 -13.92 34.61 13.80
CA GLN A 214 -14.42 35.97 13.79
C GLN A 214 -14.71 36.42 12.36
N ILE A 215 -16.00 36.50 12.02
CA ILE A 215 -16.47 37.37 10.94
C ILE A 215 -16.29 38.80 11.43
N SER A 216 -15.23 39.48 10.97
CA SER A 216 -15.09 40.91 11.17
C SER A 216 -16.21 41.61 10.40
N LEU A 217 -16.99 42.45 11.08
CA LEU A 217 -18.03 43.27 10.45
C LEU A 217 -17.47 44.28 9.42
N PHE A 218 -16.14 44.42 9.34
CA PHE A 218 -15.43 45.31 8.43
C PHE A 218 -14.88 44.62 7.16
N ASP A 219 -15.06 43.31 7.03
CA ASP A 219 -14.64 42.53 5.84
C ASP A 219 -15.82 42.24 4.88
N LEU A 220 -16.96 42.92 5.07
CA LEU A 220 -18.16 42.96 4.21
C LEU A 220 -18.21 44.28 3.44
#